data_AF-A0A1I3L3U3-F1
#
_entry.id   AF-A0A1I3L3U3-F1
#
_cell.length_a   1.000
_cell.length_b   1.000
_cell.length_c   1.000
_cell.angle_alpha   90.00
_cell.angle_beta   90.00
_cell.angle_gamma   90.00
#
_symmetry.space_group_name_H-M   'P 1'
#
loop_
_entity.id
_entity.type
_entity.pdbx_description
1 polymer ?
#
loop_
_entity_poly.entity_id
_entity_poly.type
_entity_poly.pdbx_seq_one_letter_code
_entity_poly.pdbx_strand_id
1 'polypeptide(L)'
;MYNILFFLIWIIVLGSTILYHLNKRKYAQLPTIPPLKPQHRPIIMIIIDSLMDQPLQKAIRSGQAPALQFLLENGHYSPKMVTSFPTMSVCIDSTLLTGAFPNQHQIFGLSYFHQKRKRMVNFGTGPRESFAFGLKRVFKDSLEHLNQHFLSKEVKTIHEELDEPTASINGLIYRGKTKHILRPPLLATLSGILPFKIPTQGPAIFSYGSLAKIDPDSYYDQLILRCGFNSRFARMELVSLIKNQRLPVFTFAYLSDNDEIVHRKGPSTTKGIRKVDKELAKILDAFPSWEEALKQVTWIIIGDSGQTAMTSDRSQMYVDLRQLLQRYTIMPLKRSQPLPEDQLVLCVNERMAYVYIMDRQITKQELVHTLKQEKRLDIIAWKEDSWIHVESGQQNGRLSYRAGGDHEDIYQQSWTLRGDPALLDIRVSGQKRIEYGDYPDVLARLNGVMEAADDVIVLTVLPGYEMIAESSPKHKGACHGSLHAADSLVPMIVCGPKEKPECLRQIDLKEWILQQIKQA
;
A
#
# COMPACT_ATOMS: atom_id res chain seq x y z
N MET A 1 -15.86 44.92 -19.39
CA MET A 1 -15.60 43.46 -19.34
C MET A 1 -14.33 43.11 -18.55
N TYR A 2 -13.19 43.75 -18.83
CA TYR A 2 -11.93 43.54 -18.08
C TYR A 2 -12.02 43.80 -16.56
N ASN A 3 -12.74 44.85 -16.12
CA ASN A 3 -12.87 45.18 -14.70
C ASN A 3 -13.69 44.15 -13.90
N ILE A 4 -14.66 43.48 -14.54
CA ILE A 4 -15.48 42.43 -13.89
C ILE A 4 -14.66 41.16 -13.71
N LEU A 5 -13.84 40.79 -14.70
CA LEU A 5 -12.94 39.64 -14.62
C LEU A 5 -11.88 39.85 -13.52
N PHE A 6 -11.31 41.05 -13.43
CA PHE A 6 -10.31 41.37 -12.40
C PHE A 6 -10.93 41.37 -11.00
N PHE A 7 -12.16 41.87 -10.86
CA PHE A 7 -12.91 41.84 -9.60
C PHE A 7 -13.27 40.41 -9.17
N LEU A 8 -13.69 39.55 -10.10
CA LEU A 8 -13.94 38.13 -9.83
C LEU A 8 -12.66 37.38 -9.43
N ILE A 9 -11.54 37.64 -10.10
CA ILE A 9 -10.23 37.08 -9.72
C ILE A 9 -9.86 37.56 -8.31
N TRP A 10 -10.07 38.84 -8.00
CA TRP A 10 -9.82 39.38 -6.66
C TRP A 10 -10.69 38.74 -5.58
N ILE A 11 -11.98 38.49 -5.85
CA ILE A 11 -12.87 37.78 -4.93
C ILE A 11 -12.42 36.33 -4.74
N ILE A 12 -11.97 35.65 -5.80
CA ILE A 12 -11.46 34.27 -5.70
C ILE A 12 -10.15 34.25 -4.89
N VAL A 13 -9.23 35.18 -5.13
CA VAL A 13 -7.96 35.29 -4.38
C VAL A 13 -8.24 35.64 -2.92
N LEU A 14 -9.07 36.64 -2.65
CA LEU A 14 -9.45 37.03 -1.29
C LEU A 14 -10.21 35.91 -0.57
N GLY A 15 -11.15 35.25 -1.26
CA GLY A 15 -11.89 34.10 -0.76
C GLY A 15 -10.98 32.92 -0.43
N SER A 16 -10.02 32.60 -1.30
CA SER A 16 -9.03 31.54 -1.05
C SER A 16 -8.08 31.88 0.11
N THR A 17 -7.70 33.16 0.24
CA THR A 17 -6.84 33.65 1.33
C THR A 17 -7.57 33.66 2.68
N ILE A 18 -8.84 34.05 2.69
CA ILE A 18 -9.71 33.96 3.88
C ILE A 18 -9.95 32.49 4.25
N LEU A 19 -10.23 31.62 3.28
CA LEU A 19 -10.32 30.16 3.51
C LEU A 19 -9.03 29.63 4.12
N TYR A 20 -7.86 30.06 3.61
CA TYR A 20 -6.55 29.68 4.13
C TYR A 20 -6.37 30.05 5.59
N HIS A 21 -6.64 31.30 5.97
CA HIS A 21 -6.49 31.75 7.35
C HIS A 21 -7.50 31.13 8.32
N LEU A 22 -8.74 30.89 7.87
CA LEU A 22 -9.75 30.20 8.67
C LEU A 22 -9.39 28.73 8.90
N ASN A 23 -8.75 28.07 7.93
CA ASN A 23 -8.36 26.67 8.04
C ASN A 23 -7.01 26.48 8.80
N LYS A 24 -6.12 27.48 8.80
CA LYS A 24 -4.79 27.41 9.45
C LYS A 24 -4.86 27.36 10.99
N ARG A 25 -5.80 28.07 11.61
CA ARG A 25 -5.73 28.40 13.07
C ARG A 25 -6.36 27.41 14.05
N LYS A 26 -7.17 26.44 13.63
CA LYS A 26 -8.04 25.71 14.58
C LYS A 26 -7.63 24.28 14.97
N TYR A 27 -6.59 23.67 14.37
CA TYR A 27 -6.55 22.20 14.33
C TYR A 27 -5.22 21.50 14.57
N ALA A 28 -4.11 22.23 14.76
CA ALA A 28 -2.84 21.61 15.14
C ALA A 28 -2.68 21.67 16.66
N GLN A 29 -2.35 20.52 17.24
CA GLN A 29 -1.94 20.42 18.64
C GLN A 29 -0.74 19.50 18.67
N LEU A 30 0.42 20.03 19.07
CA LEU A 30 1.54 19.19 19.50
C LEU A 30 1.08 18.42 20.73
N PRO A 31 0.91 17.09 20.65
CA PRO A 31 0.40 16.33 21.77
C PRO A 31 1.40 16.38 22.93
N THR A 32 0.93 16.68 24.14
CA THR A 32 1.74 16.52 25.35
C THR A 32 1.85 15.04 25.68
N ILE A 33 2.89 14.39 25.17
CA ILE A 33 3.31 13.05 25.57
C ILE A 33 4.34 13.13 26.70
N PRO A 34 4.39 12.14 27.63
CA PRO A 34 5.51 11.99 28.54
C PRO A 34 6.82 11.86 27.78
N PRO A 35 7.95 12.38 28.31
CA PRO A 35 9.25 12.13 27.72
C PRO A 35 9.54 10.62 27.69
N LEU A 36 10.24 10.17 26.65
CA LEU A 36 10.73 8.81 26.59
C LEU A 36 11.62 8.51 27.79
N LYS A 37 11.53 7.29 28.32
CA LYS A 37 12.46 6.83 29.36
C LYS A 37 13.88 6.85 28.77
N PRO A 38 14.92 7.30 29.51
CA PRO A 38 16.26 7.50 28.96
C PRO A 38 16.93 6.30 28.27
N GLN A 39 16.51 5.08 28.62
CA GLN A 39 16.98 3.84 28.01
C GLN A 39 16.39 3.59 26.60
N HIS A 40 15.17 4.03 26.32
CA HIS A 40 14.48 3.71 25.08
C HIS A 40 14.91 4.64 23.94
N ARG A 41 15.56 4.05 22.94
CA ARG A 41 15.82 4.72 21.66
C ARG A 41 14.55 4.68 20.79
N PRO A 42 13.97 5.81 20.40
CA PRO A 42 12.79 5.82 19.53
C PRO A 42 13.10 5.17 18.18
N ILE A 43 12.10 4.50 17.61
CA ILE A 43 12.16 3.90 16.27
C ILE A 43 11.37 4.79 15.30
N ILE A 44 12.01 5.21 14.21
CA ILE A 44 11.36 5.88 13.08
C ILE A 44 11.40 4.94 11.88
N MET A 45 10.21 4.54 11.42
CA MET A 45 10.01 3.79 10.20
C MET A 45 9.49 4.72 9.10
N ILE A 46 10.26 4.86 8.02
CA ILE A 46 9.91 5.66 6.86
C ILE A 46 9.66 4.73 5.68
N ILE A 47 8.42 4.74 5.19
CA ILE A 47 8.04 4.09 3.95
C ILE A 47 8.29 5.05 2.79
N ILE A 48 9.04 4.60 1.78
CA ILE A 48 9.22 5.33 0.53
C ILE A 48 8.48 4.56 -0.55
N ASP A 49 7.39 5.15 -1.03
CA ASP A 49 6.50 4.50 -1.98
C ASP A 49 7.24 4.16 -3.28
N SER A 50 7.10 2.92 -3.75
CA SER A 50 7.73 2.39 -4.97
C SER A 50 9.25 2.50 -4.99
N LEU A 51 9.91 2.44 -3.82
CA LEU A 51 11.36 2.35 -3.74
C LEU A 51 11.82 0.93 -4.12
N MET A 52 12.72 0.85 -5.10
CA MET A 52 13.28 -0.41 -5.60
C MET A 52 14.82 -0.39 -5.51
N ASP A 53 15.43 -1.56 -5.33
CA ASP A 53 16.88 -1.73 -5.16
C ASP A 53 17.68 -1.14 -6.34
N GLN A 54 17.41 -1.57 -7.57
CA GLN A 54 18.19 -1.15 -8.74
C GLN A 54 18.22 0.38 -8.96
N PRO A 55 17.07 1.11 -9.00
CA PRO A 55 17.10 2.56 -9.15
C PRO A 55 17.68 3.28 -7.93
N LEU A 56 17.55 2.73 -6.71
CA LEU A 56 18.22 3.26 -5.51
C LEU A 56 19.74 3.21 -5.66
N GLN A 57 20.27 2.04 -5.98
CA GLN A 57 21.70 1.83 -6.20
C GLN A 57 22.25 2.74 -7.33
N LYS A 58 21.47 2.93 -8.40
CA LYS A 58 21.81 3.87 -9.48
C LYS A 58 21.82 5.33 -9.01
N ALA A 59 20.85 5.74 -8.19
CA ALA A 59 20.78 7.09 -7.65
C ALA A 59 21.99 7.39 -6.73
N ILE A 60 22.37 6.42 -5.88
CA ILE A 60 23.55 6.53 -5.00
C ILE A 60 24.83 6.66 -5.83
N ARG A 61 25.10 5.74 -6.77
CA ARG A 61 26.30 5.78 -7.62
C ARG A 61 26.44 7.07 -8.44
N SER A 62 25.34 7.74 -8.75
CA SER A 62 25.32 9.00 -9.49
C SER A 62 25.33 10.25 -8.60
N GLY A 63 25.52 10.09 -7.28
CA GLY A 63 25.54 11.19 -6.31
C GLY A 63 24.19 11.89 -6.14
N GLN A 64 23.08 11.23 -6.50
CA GLN A 64 21.73 11.81 -6.47
C GLN A 64 20.97 11.51 -5.19
N ALA A 65 21.50 10.64 -4.31
CA ALA A 65 20.86 10.20 -3.09
C ALA A 65 21.81 10.13 -1.88
N PRO A 66 22.46 11.25 -1.49
CA PRO A 66 23.44 11.26 -0.40
C PRO A 66 22.89 10.88 0.98
N ALA A 67 21.64 11.22 1.32
CA ALA A 67 21.08 10.86 2.63
C ALA A 67 20.81 9.35 2.72
N LEU A 68 20.26 8.76 1.66
CA LEU A 68 20.08 7.31 1.55
C LEU A 68 21.42 6.58 1.48
N GLN A 69 22.43 7.15 0.80
CA GLN A 69 23.79 6.62 0.80
C GLN A 69 24.37 6.59 2.22
N PHE A 70 24.27 7.69 2.96
CA PHE A 70 24.76 7.78 4.34
C PHE A 70 24.10 6.72 5.23
N LEU A 71 22.78 6.54 5.15
CA LEU A 71 22.06 5.52 5.92
C LEU A 71 22.47 4.11 5.50
N LEU A 72 22.67 3.86 4.20
CA LEU A 72 23.11 2.57 3.69
C LEU A 72 24.52 2.21 4.18
N GLU A 73 25.45 3.17 4.18
CA GLU A 73 26.85 2.97 4.61
C GLU A 73 26.99 2.79 6.12
N ASN A 74 26.07 3.34 6.91
CA ASN A 74 26.10 3.27 8.38
C ASN A 74 25.05 2.29 8.95
N GLY A 75 24.44 1.47 8.10
CA GLY A 75 23.35 0.57 8.48
C GLY A 75 23.44 -0.80 7.81
N HIS A 76 22.39 -1.60 8.02
CA HIS A 76 22.21 -2.88 7.39
C HIS A 76 21.29 -2.76 6.19
N TYR A 77 21.83 -3.05 5.01
CA TYR A 77 21.08 -3.05 3.76
C TYR A 77 20.58 -4.45 3.39
N SER A 78 19.28 -4.55 3.13
CA SER A 78 18.62 -5.77 2.61
C SER A 78 17.95 -5.42 1.29
N PRO A 79 18.46 -5.87 0.13
CA PRO A 79 17.94 -5.46 -1.18
C PRO A 79 16.63 -6.15 -1.56
N LYS A 80 16.29 -7.26 -0.89
CA LYS A 80 15.21 -8.17 -1.26
C LYS A 80 14.38 -8.55 -0.04
N MET A 81 13.49 -7.64 0.37
CA MET A 81 12.44 -7.93 1.33
C MET A 81 11.12 -8.19 0.60
N VAL A 82 10.40 -9.24 0.99
CA VAL A 82 9.11 -9.61 0.38
C VAL A 82 7.98 -8.78 0.98
N THR A 83 7.19 -8.14 0.13
CA THR A 83 5.99 -7.35 0.52
C THR A 83 4.70 -8.18 0.48
N SER A 84 3.57 -7.58 0.87
CA SER A 84 2.24 -8.20 0.85
C SER A 84 1.71 -8.46 -0.58
N PHE A 85 0.64 -9.25 -0.70
CA PHE A 85 -0.12 -9.46 -1.94
C PHE A 85 -1.61 -9.20 -1.69
N PRO A 86 -2.30 -8.37 -2.52
CA PRO A 86 -1.75 -7.57 -3.62
C PRO A 86 -0.73 -6.54 -3.15
N THR A 87 0.22 -6.18 -4.02
CA THR A 87 1.25 -5.18 -3.70
C THR A 87 0.66 -3.76 -3.79
N MET A 88 -0.44 -3.52 -3.09
CA MET A 88 -1.19 -2.27 -3.06
C MET A 88 -1.03 -1.61 -1.70
N SER A 89 -0.74 -0.31 -1.64
CA SER A 89 -0.30 0.36 -0.41
C SER A 89 -1.27 0.17 0.78
N VAL A 90 -2.59 0.13 0.55
CA VAL A 90 -3.58 -0.17 1.63
C VAL A 90 -3.44 -1.58 2.21
N CYS A 91 -3.10 -2.57 1.38
CA CYS A 91 -2.90 -3.96 1.77
C CYS A 91 -1.53 -4.11 2.45
N ILE A 92 -0.51 -3.50 1.86
CA ILE A 92 0.85 -3.46 2.38
C ILE A 92 0.90 -2.82 3.78
N ASP A 93 0.36 -1.61 3.95
CA ASP A 93 0.29 -0.93 5.25
C ASP A 93 -0.48 -1.79 6.28
N SER A 94 -1.53 -2.49 5.85
CA SER A 94 -2.28 -3.40 6.72
C SER A 94 -1.40 -4.54 7.20
N THR A 95 -0.71 -5.24 6.30
CA THR A 95 0.20 -6.34 6.63
C THR A 95 1.34 -5.86 7.53
N LEU A 96 1.98 -4.75 7.17
CA LEU A 96 3.13 -4.19 7.87
C LEU A 96 2.79 -3.78 9.31
N LEU A 97 1.66 -3.11 9.51
CA LEU A 97 1.27 -2.63 10.84
C LEU A 97 0.57 -3.69 11.70
N THR A 98 -0.01 -4.74 11.10
CA THR A 98 -0.69 -5.81 11.86
C THR A 98 0.12 -7.09 12.02
N GLY A 99 1.14 -7.29 11.19
CA GLY A 99 1.90 -8.54 11.12
C GLY A 99 1.06 -9.71 10.63
N ALA A 100 0.09 -9.45 9.74
CA ALA A 100 -0.90 -10.43 9.32
C ALA A 100 -1.12 -10.43 7.79
N PHE A 101 -1.66 -11.53 7.26
CA PHE A 101 -2.04 -11.64 5.84
C PHE A 101 -3.47 -11.11 5.58
N PRO A 102 -3.88 -10.89 4.30
CA PRO A 102 -5.21 -10.37 3.98
C PRO A 102 -6.39 -11.17 4.51
N ASN A 103 -6.27 -12.50 4.60
CA ASN A 103 -7.28 -13.37 5.20
C ASN A 103 -7.47 -13.11 6.71
N GLN A 104 -6.51 -12.50 7.38
CA GLN A 104 -6.59 -12.15 8.80
C GLN A 104 -6.98 -10.68 8.99
N HIS A 105 -6.31 -9.74 8.31
CA HIS A 105 -6.60 -8.30 8.45
C HIS A 105 -7.78 -7.82 7.58
N GLN A 106 -8.26 -8.63 6.65
CA GLN A 106 -9.48 -8.42 5.84
C GLN A 106 -9.43 -7.25 4.84
N ILE A 107 -8.22 -6.85 4.42
CA ILE A 107 -7.99 -5.81 3.39
C ILE A 107 -7.35 -6.47 2.17
N PHE A 108 -8.11 -6.66 1.10
CA PHE A 108 -7.69 -7.48 -0.05
C PHE A 108 -7.15 -6.68 -1.24
N GLY A 109 -7.01 -5.35 -1.13
CA GLY A 109 -6.53 -4.46 -2.19
C GLY A 109 -7.17 -3.08 -2.13
N LEU A 110 -6.92 -2.25 -3.15
CA LEU A 110 -7.62 -0.97 -3.34
C LEU A 110 -9.07 -1.19 -3.74
N SER A 111 -9.35 -2.24 -4.51
CA SER A 111 -10.70 -2.65 -4.88
C SER A 111 -10.92 -4.15 -4.68
N TYR A 112 -12.02 -4.49 -4.03
CA TYR A 112 -12.47 -5.87 -3.80
C TYR A 112 -13.96 -5.92 -3.46
N PHE A 113 -14.58 -7.10 -3.53
CA PHE A 113 -15.97 -7.30 -3.11
C PHE A 113 -16.03 -7.70 -1.64
N HIS A 114 -16.72 -6.91 -0.82
CA HIS A 114 -16.86 -7.16 0.60
C HIS A 114 -18.05 -8.09 0.86
N GLN A 115 -17.78 -9.36 1.15
CA GLN A 115 -18.78 -10.42 1.31
C GLN A 115 -19.89 -10.08 2.32
N LYS A 116 -19.54 -9.73 3.56
CA LYS A 116 -20.55 -9.41 4.60
C LYS A 116 -21.46 -8.22 4.24
N ARG A 117 -20.96 -7.26 3.45
CA ARG A 117 -21.71 -6.07 3.03
C ARG A 117 -22.33 -6.21 1.63
N LYS A 118 -22.06 -7.32 0.94
CA LYS A 118 -22.51 -7.66 -0.41
C LYS A 118 -22.31 -6.51 -1.41
N ARG A 119 -21.15 -5.85 -1.34
CA ARG A 119 -20.82 -4.73 -2.23
C ARG A 119 -19.33 -4.61 -2.51
N MET A 120 -19.01 -4.05 -3.65
CA MET A 120 -17.68 -3.56 -4.00
C MET A 120 -17.27 -2.44 -3.04
N VAL A 121 -16.00 -2.47 -2.64
CA VAL A 121 -15.26 -1.42 -1.95
C VAL A 121 -14.19 -0.92 -2.91
N ASN A 122 -13.95 0.39 -2.90
CA ASN A 122 -12.87 1.03 -3.65
C ASN A 122 -12.29 2.17 -2.80
N PHE A 123 -11.00 2.08 -2.46
CA PHE A 123 -10.30 3.06 -1.64
C PHE A 123 -9.64 4.20 -2.43
N GLY A 124 -9.76 4.17 -3.76
CA GLY A 124 -9.18 5.12 -4.68
C GLY A 124 -8.10 4.48 -5.53
N THR A 125 -8.50 3.88 -6.65
CA THR A 125 -7.59 3.32 -7.68
C THR A 125 -7.14 4.37 -8.71
N GLY A 126 -7.85 5.49 -8.83
CA GLY A 126 -7.46 6.61 -9.68
C GLY A 126 -8.59 7.61 -9.87
N PRO A 127 -8.33 8.83 -10.40
CA PRO A 127 -9.30 9.91 -10.40
C PRO A 127 -10.54 9.64 -11.27
N ARG A 128 -10.35 9.04 -12.45
CA ARG A 128 -11.46 8.70 -13.37
C ARG A 128 -12.34 7.60 -12.80
N GLU A 129 -11.72 6.52 -12.32
CA GLU A 129 -12.43 5.40 -11.72
C GLU A 129 -13.17 5.82 -10.44
N SER A 130 -12.51 6.59 -9.57
CA SER A 130 -13.12 7.11 -8.34
C SER A 130 -14.32 8.01 -8.62
N PHE A 131 -14.28 8.80 -9.71
CA PHE A 131 -15.41 9.60 -10.15
C PHE A 131 -16.56 8.71 -10.65
N ALA A 132 -16.26 7.73 -11.50
CA ALA A 132 -17.25 6.79 -12.03
C ALA A 132 -17.91 5.94 -10.93
N PHE A 133 -17.14 5.42 -9.98
CA PHE A 133 -17.63 4.67 -8.82
C PHE A 133 -18.41 5.54 -7.82
N GLY A 134 -18.02 6.82 -7.71
CA GLY A 134 -18.63 7.84 -6.88
C GLY A 134 -17.72 8.31 -5.74
N LEU A 135 -17.20 9.53 -5.85
CA LEU A 135 -16.22 10.13 -4.92
C LEU A 135 -16.67 10.07 -3.45
N LYS A 136 -17.93 10.39 -3.16
CA LYS A 136 -18.48 10.35 -1.81
C LYS A 136 -18.35 8.95 -1.18
N ARG A 137 -18.55 7.90 -1.98
CA ARG A 137 -18.43 6.50 -1.53
C ARG A 137 -16.97 6.15 -1.28
N VAL A 138 -16.07 6.49 -2.21
CA VAL A 138 -14.62 6.27 -2.06
C VAL A 138 -14.11 6.93 -0.78
N PHE A 139 -14.37 8.23 -0.60
CA PHE A 139 -13.89 8.92 0.60
C PHE A 139 -14.51 8.39 1.89
N LYS A 140 -15.79 8.01 1.89
CA LYS A 140 -16.41 7.37 3.05
C LYS A 140 -15.74 6.05 3.38
N ASP A 141 -15.49 5.22 2.37
CA ASP A 141 -14.82 3.93 2.55
C ASP A 141 -13.37 4.13 3.05
N SER A 142 -12.60 5.06 2.48
CA SER A 142 -11.20 5.29 2.87
C SER A 142 -11.02 6.02 4.21
N LEU A 143 -11.86 7.03 4.52
CA LEU A 143 -11.67 7.89 5.70
C LEU A 143 -12.47 7.45 6.92
N GLU A 144 -13.69 6.93 6.72
CA GLU A 144 -14.58 6.53 7.83
C GLU A 144 -14.52 5.03 8.09
N HIS A 145 -14.36 4.20 7.05
CA HIS A 145 -14.54 2.76 7.18
C HIS A 145 -13.25 1.94 7.20
N LEU A 146 -12.22 2.30 6.43
CA LEU A 146 -10.98 1.51 6.29
C LEU A 146 -10.40 1.09 7.64
N ASN A 147 -10.00 2.05 8.46
CA ASN A 147 -9.37 1.78 9.75
C ASN A 147 -10.36 1.29 10.82
N GLN A 148 -11.62 1.73 10.76
CA GLN A 148 -12.57 1.52 11.88
C GLN A 148 -13.47 0.29 11.72
N HIS A 149 -13.69 -0.16 10.48
CA HIS A 149 -14.71 -1.15 10.16
C HIS A 149 -14.27 -2.23 9.17
N PHE A 150 -13.39 -1.93 8.21
CA PHE A 150 -12.92 -2.91 7.22
C PHE A 150 -11.70 -3.69 7.69
N LEU A 151 -10.73 -2.99 8.28
CA LEU A 151 -9.60 -3.64 8.93
C LEU A 151 -10.12 -4.50 10.08
N SER A 152 -9.81 -5.80 10.08
CA SER A 152 -10.31 -6.76 11.06
C SER A 152 -9.99 -6.32 12.49
N LYS A 153 -10.92 -6.54 13.43
CA LYS A 153 -10.72 -6.28 14.86
C LYS A 153 -10.03 -7.43 15.59
N GLU A 154 -9.85 -8.57 14.91
CA GLU A 154 -9.20 -9.76 15.46
C GLU A 154 -7.67 -9.65 15.44
N VAL A 155 -7.14 -8.74 14.61
CA VAL A 155 -5.72 -8.38 14.59
C VAL A 155 -5.53 -6.97 15.12
N LYS A 156 -4.49 -6.75 15.90
CA LYS A 156 -4.10 -5.43 16.39
C LYS A 156 -3.02 -4.82 15.51
N THR A 157 -3.10 -3.52 15.26
CA THR A 157 -1.93 -2.79 14.72
C THR A 157 -0.84 -2.67 15.79
N ILE A 158 0.38 -2.32 15.40
CA ILE A 158 1.45 -1.97 16.35
C ILE A 158 1.07 -0.80 17.27
N HIS A 159 0.25 0.14 16.78
CA HIS A 159 -0.28 1.26 17.58
C HIS A 159 -1.30 0.83 18.64
N GLU A 160 -1.94 -0.33 18.45
CA GLU A 160 -2.86 -0.95 19.42
C GLU A 160 -2.14 -1.93 20.36
N GLU A 161 -1.00 -2.48 19.96
CA GLU A 161 -0.23 -3.43 20.78
C GLU A 161 0.54 -2.73 21.91
N LEU A 162 1.16 -1.59 21.60
CA LEU A 162 1.98 -0.84 22.56
C LEU A 162 1.11 -0.02 23.52
N ASP A 163 1.54 0.08 24.78
CA ASP A 163 0.90 0.95 25.79
C ASP A 163 1.53 2.34 25.80
N GLU A 164 2.81 2.43 25.43
CA GLU A 164 3.50 3.68 25.20
C GLU A 164 2.92 4.44 23.99
N PRO A 165 2.95 5.78 23.99
CA PRO A 165 2.56 6.59 22.85
C PRO A 165 3.32 6.17 21.59
N THR A 166 2.61 6.14 20.45
CA THR A 166 3.18 5.97 19.10
C THR A 166 2.76 7.13 18.19
N ALA A 167 3.36 7.22 17.00
CA ALA A 167 2.99 8.19 15.97
C ALA A 167 2.69 7.54 14.62
N SER A 168 1.72 8.10 13.89
CA SER A 168 1.50 7.82 12.46
C SER A 168 1.37 9.13 11.70
N ILE A 169 2.18 9.28 10.64
CA ILE A 169 2.25 10.45 9.76
C ILE A 169 1.97 9.98 8.34
N ASN A 170 0.81 10.34 7.80
CA ASN A 170 0.36 10.00 6.46
C ASN A 170 0.22 8.49 6.16
N GLY A 171 0.27 7.60 7.15
CA GLY A 171 -0.02 6.17 6.93
C GLY A 171 -1.49 5.94 6.60
N LEU A 172 -1.78 5.08 5.61
CA LEU A 172 -3.16 4.77 5.21
C LEU A 172 -3.86 3.94 6.29
N ILE A 173 -3.09 3.03 6.89
CA ILE A 173 -3.47 2.33 8.12
C ILE A 173 -2.80 3.03 9.30
N TYR A 174 -3.62 3.32 10.31
CA TYR A 174 -3.20 4.08 11.49
C TYR A 174 -4.02 3.71 12.73
N ARG A 175 -4.93 2.71 12.67
CA ARG A 175 -5.82 2.40 13.79
C ARG A 175 -5.02 2.26 15.09
N GLY A 176 -5.44 2.96 16.14
CA GLY A 176 -4.81 2.98 17.47
C GLY A 176 -5.84 3.25 18.58
N LYS A 177 -5.38 3.46 19.82
CA LYS A 177 -6.24 3.57 21.01
C LYS A 177 -6.87 4.97 21.23
N THR A 178 -6.41 5.99 20.51
CA THR A 178 -6.75 7.40 20.79
C THR A 178 -7.80 7.94 19.84
N LYS A 179 -8.83 8.61 20.37
CA LYS A 179 -9.87 9.26 19.56
C LYS A 179 -9.35 10.53 18.90
N HIS A 180 -9.59 10.66 17.60
CA HIS A 180 -9.25 11.82 16.78
C HIS A 180 -10.45 12.30 15.98
N ILE A 181 -10.37 13.53 15.47
CA ILE A 181 -11.34 14.10 14.53
C ILE A 181 -10.59 14.60 13.30
N LEU A 182 -10.80 13.91 12.18
CA LEU A 182 -10.39 14.36 10.87
C LEU A 182 -11.32 15.49 10.41
N ARG A 183 -10.73 16.53 9.83
CA ARG A 183 -11.45 17.73 9.38
C ARG A 183 -11.17 18.00 7.91
N PRO A 184 -12.12 17.63 7.03
CA PRO A 184 -11.97 17.85 5.60
C PRO A 184 -11.87 19.33 5.20
N PRO A 185 -11.26 19.64 4.05
CA PRO A 185 -11.25 20.98 3.50
C PRO A 185 -12.67 21.52 3.27
N LEU A 186 -12.87 22.81 3.51
CA LEU A 186 -14.21 23.44 3.49
C LEU A 186 -14.94 23.26 2.15
N LEU A 187 -14.24 23.25 1.02
CA LEU A 187 -14.85 23.00 -0.29
C LEU A 187 -15.44 21.59 -0.41
N ALA A 188 -14.75 20.57 0.13
CA ALA A 188 -15.25 19.19 0.13
C ALA A 188 -16.46 19.02 1.07
N THR A 189 -16.51 19.80 2.16
CA THR A 189 -17.65 19.78 3.09
C THR A 189 -18.87 20.51 2.54
N LEU A 190 -18.68 21.69 1.94
CA LEU A 190 -19.78 22.49 1.37
C LEU A 190 -20.40 21.84 0.13
N SER A 191 -19.62 21.08 -0.64
CA SER A 191 -20.13 20.30 -1.78
C SER A 191 -20.86 19.00 -1.37
N GLY A 192 -20.91 18.67 -0.08
CA GLY A 192 -21.59 17.47 0.43
C GLY A 192 -20.87 16.14 0.13
N ILE A 193 -19.63 16.22 -0.36
CA ILE A 193 -18.76 15.06 -0.63
C ILE A 193 -18.28 14.44 0.69
N LEU A 194 -17.92 15.29 1.67
CA LEU A 194 -17.43 14.88 2.99
C LEU A 194 -18.20 15.58 4.13
N PRO A 195 -18.36 14.95 5.31
CA PRO A 195 -18.91 15.65 6.47
C PRO A 195 -17.87 16.60 7.09
N PHE A 196 -18.33 17.56 7.90
CA PHE A 196 -17.46 18.54 8.57
C PHE A 196 -16.47 17.94 9.58
N LYS A 197 -16.82 16.81 10.18
CA LYS A 197 -16.04 16.09 11.18
C LYS A 197 -16.16 14.61 10.92
N ILE A 198 -15.03 13.93 10.86
CA ILE A 198 -14.97 12.47 10.72
C ILE A 198 -14.26 11.93 11.97
N PRO A 199 -14.99 11.32 12.93
CA PRO A 199 -14.36 10.70 14.08
C PRO A 199 -13.57 9.47 13.65
N THR A 200 -12.38 9.28 14.21
CA THR A 200 -11.54 8.10 13.95
C THR A 200 -10.75 7.73 15.20
N GLN A 201 -10.15 6.55 15.20
CA GLN A 201 -9.22 6.11 16.22
C GLN A 201 -7.84 5.90 15.61
N GLY A 202 -6.82 6.46 16.25
CA GLY A 202 -5.44 6.46 15.77
C GLY A 202 -4.43 6.43 16.93
N PRO A 203 -3.13 6.53 16.65
CA PRO A 203 -2.10 6.61 17.67
C PRO A 203 -2.19 7.92 18.48
N ALA A 204 -1.46 8.02 19.58
CA ALA A 204 -1.44 9.23 20.42
C ALA A 204 -1.00 10.49 19.66
N ILE A 205 -0.06 10.34 18.72
CA ILE A 205 0.41 11.41 17.85
C ILE A 205 0.00 11.09 16.42
N PHE A 206 -0.78 11.96 15.79
CA PHE A 206 -1.44 11.62 14.54
C PHE A 206 -1.45 12.79 13.56
N SER A 207 -0.99 12.51 12.34
CA SER A 207 -1.03 13.42 11.20
C SER A 207 -1.53 12.69 9.96
N TYR A 208 -2.44 13.31 9.22
CA TYR A 208 -3.08 12.69 8.07
C TYR A 208 -3.43 13.76 7.02
N GLY A 209 -2.40 14.19 6.29
CA GLY A 209 -2.47 15.25 5.31
C GLY A 209 -3.11 16.54 5.86
N SER A 210 -4.01 17.13 5.10
CA SER A 210 -4.76 18.32 5.52
C SER A 210 -5.84 18.02 6.56
N LEU A 211 -6.14 16.75 6.82
CA LEU A 211 -7.28 16.32 7.65
C LEU A 211 -6.96 16.33 9.15
N ALA A 212 -5.71 16.08 9.52
CA ALA A 212 -5.19 16.17 10.88
C ALA A 212 -3.71 16.57 10.83
N LYS A 213 -3.30 17.49 11.71
CA LYS A 213 -1.92 18.02 11.76
C LYS A 213 -1.40 18.01 13.18
N ILE A 214 -0.10 17.79 13.32
CA ILE A 214 0.69 17.97 14.53
C ILE A 214 1.16 19.42 14.60
N ASP A 215 1.74 19.95 13.51
CA ASP A 215 2.33 21.29 13.48
C ASP A 215 1.39 22.33 12.81
N PRO A 216 1.07 23.46 13.47
CA PRO A 216 0.26 24.53 12.88
C PRO A 216 0.89 25.20 11.65
N ASP A 217 2.21 25.18 11.55
CA ASP A 217 2.97 25.78 10.47
C ASP A 217 3.25 24.81 9.31
N SER A 218 2.88 23.55 9.46
CA SER A 218 2.79 22.62 8.32
C SER A 218 1.77 23.11 7.31
N TYR A 219 2.25 23.48 6.13
CA TYR A 219 1.41 23.83 5.00
C TYR A 219 1.47 22.76 3.92
N TYR A 220 0.38 22.67 3.17
CA TYR A 220 0.23 21.82 2.00
C TYR A 220 -0.16 22.71 0.84
N ASP A 221 0.27 22.36 -0.37
CA ASP A 221 -0.08 23.10 -1.57
C ASP A 221 -1.54 22.82 -1.92
N GLN A 222 -2.42 23.81 -1.78
CA GLN A 222 -3.87 23.65 -2.00
C GLN A 222 -4.23 23.50 -3.49
N LEU A 223 -3.33 23.90 -4.38
CA LEU A 223 -3.50 23.78 -5.84
C LEU A 223 -3.39 22.33 -6.33
N ILE A 224 -2.86 21.42 -5.49
CA ILE A 224 -2.72 20.01 -5.79
C ILE A 224 -3.76 19.23 -4.98
N LEU A 225 -4.60 18.44 -5.67
CA LEU A 225 -5.65 17.57 -5.13
C LEU A 225 -5.19 16.58 -4.02
N ARG A 226 -3.87 16.48 -3.77
CA ARG A 226 -3.26 15.55 -2.80
C ARG A 226 -3.51 15.92 -1.34
N CYS A 227 -4.04 17.11 -1.03
CA CYS A 227 -4.48 17.46 0.34
C CYS A 227 -3.49 17.05 1.45
N GLY A 228 -2.18 17.27 1.27
CA GLY A 228 -1.15 16.92 2.26
C GLY A 228 -0.60 15.47 2.23
N PHE A 229 -1.12 14.58 1.39
CA PHE A 229 -0.56 13.25 1.14
C PHE A 229 0.64 13.32 0.18
N ASN A 230 1.75 13.89 0.66
CA ASN A 230 3.01 14.02 -0.09
C ASN A 230 4.21 14.00 0.87
N SER A 231 5.40 13.76 0.32
CA SER A 231 6.63 13.58 1.10
C SER A 231 7.04 14.85 1.84
N ARG A 232 6.79 16.04 1.26
CA ARG A 232 7.12 17.33 1.89
C ARG A 232 6.33 17.55 3.17
N PHE A 233 5.03 17.26 3.16
CA PHE A 233 4.17 17.43 4.32
C PHE A 233 4.56 16.44 5.43
N ALA A 234 4.72 15.15 5.10
CA ALA A 234 5.17 14.14 6.06
C ALA A 234 6.51 14.53 6.71
N ARG A 235 7.45 15.05 5.92
CA ARG A 235 8.72 15.61 6.42
C ARG A 235 8.51 16.74 7.42
N MET A 236 7.64 17.72 7.15
CA MET A 236 7.41 18.85 8.07
C MET A 236 6.90 18.38 9.43
N GLU A 237 5.93 17.47 9.41
CA GLU A 237 5.34 16.90 10.63
C GLU A 237 6.38 16.12 11.45
N LEU A 238 7.20 15.30 10.78
CA LEU A 238 8.25 14.54 11.45
C LEU A 238 9.35 15.44 12.01
N VAL A 239 9.81 16.44 11.25
CA VAL A 239 10.79 17.44 11.73
C VAL A 239 10.25 18.21 12.92
N SER A 240 8.95 18.52 12.94
CA SER A 240 8.32 19.16 14.09
C SER A 240 8.41 18.31 15.36
N LEU A 241 8.14 17.00 15.26
CA LEU A 241 8.30 16.08 16.39
C LEU A 241 9.75 16.00 16.88
N ILE A 242 10.72 15.93 15.96
CA ILE A 242 12.15 15.87 16.30
C ILE A 242 12.58 17.14 17.03
N LYS A 243 12.33 18.32 16.45
CA LYS A 243 12.78 19.60 17.01
C LYS A 243 12.15 19.93 18.36
N ASN A 244 10.91 19.48 18.58
CA ASN A 244 10.21 19.68 19.85
C ASN A 244 10.47 18.56 20.87
N GLN A 245 11.36 17.60 20.57
CA GLN A 245 11.68 16.46 21.44
C GLN A 245 10.42 15.65 21.83
N ARG A 246 9.55 15.41 20.83
CA ARG A 246 8.26 14.71 20.98
C ARG A 246 8.20 13.40 20.20
N LEU A 247 9.35 12.80 19.88
CA LEU A 247 9.36 11.47 19.28
C LEU A 247 8.81 10.43 20.28
N PRO A 248 7.80 9.63 19.91
CA PRO A 248 7.33 8.49 20.71
C PRO A 248 8.23 7.26 20.52
N VAL A 249 7.92 6.13 21.19
CA VAL A 249 8.70 4.89 21.07
C VAL A 249 8.74 4.36 19.63
N PHE A 250 7.67 4.59 18.87
CA PHE A 250 7.56 4.19 17.47
C PHE A 250 6.83 5.25 16.64
N THR A 251 7.43 5.65 15.52
CA THR A 251 6.87 6.58 14.54
C THR A 251 6.84 5.95 13.16
N PHE A 252 5.65 5.86 12.57
CA PHE A 252 5.45 5.48 11.17
C PHE A 252 5.25 6.73 10.31
N ALA A 253 6.01 6.88 9.23
CA ALA A 253 5.89 8.01 8.30
C ALA A 253 5.92 7.55 6.84
N TYR A 254 5.00 8.06 6.03
CA TYR A 254 4.85 7.64 4.63
C TYR A 254 5.22 8.75 3.63
N LEU A 255 6.16 8.46 2.71
CA LEU A 255 6.65 9.36 1.67
C LEU A 255 6.17 8.90 0.28
N SER A 256 5.01 9.41 -0.16
CA SER A 256 4.26 8.91 -1.32
C SER A 256 4.67 9.44 -2.71
N ASP A 257 5.56 10.43 -2.82
CA ASP A 257 5.74 11.15 -4.10
C ASP A 257 6.48 10.36 -5.20
N ASN A 258 7.17 9.27 -4.87
CA ASN A 258 7.99 8.52 -5.82
C ASN A 258 7.15 7.64 -6.75
N ASP A 259 6.06 7.04 -6.26
CA ASP A 259 5.11 6.20 -6.99
C ASP A 259 4.65 6.80 -8.33
N GLU A 260 3.97 7.94 -8.31
CA GLU A 260 3.44 8.60 -9.52
C GLU A 260 4.56 8.90 -10.56
N ILE A 261 5.79 9.13 -10.08
CA ILE A 261 6.94 9.35 -10.97
C ILE A 261 7.33 8.05 -11.65
N VAL A 262 7.32 6.92 -10.93
CA VAL A 262 7.62 5.58 -11.45
C VAL A 262 6.52 5.14 -12.42
N HIS A 263 5.24 5.21 -12.05
CA HIS A 263 4.12 4.88 -12.93
C HIS A 263 4.18 5.58 -14.30
N ARG A 264 4.60 6.85 -14.30
CA ARG A 264 4.70 7.66 -15.53
C ARG A 264 5.98 7.40 -16.32
N LYS A 265 7.11 7.15 -15.65
CA LYS A 265 8.44 7.13 -16.28
C LYS A 265 9.09 5.76 -16.41
N GLY A 266 8.57 4.75 -15.73
CA GLY A 266 9.17 3.42 -15.64
C GLY A 266 10.06 3.24 -14.40
N PRO A 267 10.38 2.00 -14.04
CA PRO A 267 11.08 1.65 -12.78
C PRO A 267 12.55 2.06 -12.73
N SER A 268 13.16 2.36 -13.87
CA SER A 268 14.59 2.77 -13.94
C SER A 268 14.84 4.25 -13.62
N THR A 269 13.79 5.03 -13.37
CA THR A 269 13.87 6.45 -13.04
C THR A 269 14.45 6.67 -11.64
N THR A 270 15.43 7.58 -11.52
CA THR A 270 15.96 8.02 -10.22
C THR A 270 15.34 9.33 -9.73
N LYS A 271 14.43 9.93 -10.52
CA LYS A 271 13.90 11.28 -10.26
C LYS A 271 13.13 11.37 -8.94
N GLY A 272 12.32 10.35 -8.61
CA GLY A 272 11.54 10.35 -7.38
C GLY A 272 12.42 10.07 -6.16
N ILE A 273 13.35 9.12 -6.26
CA ILE A 273 14.39 8.86 -5.24
C ILE A 273 15.16 10.13 -4.88
N ARG A 274 15.68 10.86 -5.87
CA ARG A 274 16.38 12.15 -5.63
C ARG A 274 15.50 13.19 -4.91
N LYS A 275 14.18 13.19 -5.14
CA LYS A 275 13.28 14.11 -4.44
C LYS A 275 13.06 13.68 -3.00
N VAL A 276 12.82 12.39 -2.79
CA VAL A 276 12.62 11.82 -1.44
C VAL A 276 13.89 11.98 -0.61
N ASP A 277 15.06 11.72 -1.19
CA ASP A 277 16.35 11.89 -0.53
C ASP A 277 16.56 13.32 -0.01
N LYS A 278 16.16 14.34 -0.77
CA LYS A 278 16.20 15.75 -0.31
C LYS A 278 15.27 16.02 0.87
N GLU A 279 14.15 15.31 0.97
CA GLU A 279 13.26 15.42 2.12
C GLU A 279 13.83 14.65 3.32
N LEU A 280 14.44 13.49 3.08
CA LEU A 280 15.15 12.71 4.10
C LEU A 280 16.36 13.45 4.69
N ALA A 281 17.17 14.11 3.85
CA ALA A 281 18.27 14.96 4.30
C ALA A 281 17.78 16.02 5.30
N LYS A 282 16.68 16.70 5.01
CA LYS A 282 16.08 17.70 5.92
C LYS A 282 15.53 17.10 7.22
N ILE A 283 15.17 15.82 7.23
CA ILE A 283 14.79 15.11 8.46
C ILE A 283 16.05 14.85 9.29
N LEU A 284 17.14 14.40 8.68
CA LEU A 284 18.42 14.19 9.35
C LEU A 284 19.03 15.53 9.85
N ASP A 285 18.86 16.61 9.09
CA ASP A 285 19.29 17.97 9.47
C ASP A 285 18.51 18.56 10.65
N ALA A 286 17.46 17.87 11.13
CA ALA A 286 16.77 18.25 12.37
C ALA A 286 17.56 17.84 13.63
N PHE A 287 18.60 17.02 13.48
CA PHE A 287 19.56 16.66 14.52
C PHE A 287 20.84 17.52 14.41
N PRO A 288 21.69 17.56 15.47
CA PRO A 288 22.95 18.32 15.43
C PRO A 288 23.90 17.87 14.30
N SER A 289 23.90 16.57 13.99
CA SER A 289 24.56 15.97 12.83
C SER A 289 23.82 14.70 12.42
N TRP A 290 24.11 14.17 11.22
CA TRP A 290 23.52 12.92 10.77
C TRP A 290 23.99 11.73 11.62
N GLU A 291 25.22 11.75 12.13
CA GLU A 291 25.75 10.75 13.07
C GLU A 291 25.01 10.80 14.40
N GLU A 292 24.69 12.00 14.91
CA GLU A 292 23.85 12.14 16.11
C GLU A 292 22.43 11.61 15.89
N ALA A 293 21.87 11.78 14.67
CA ALA A 293 20.61 11.14 14.30
C ALA A 293 20.70 9.60 14.41
N LEU A 294 21.83 9.01 13.99
CA LEU A 294 22.12 7.57 14.13
C LEU A 294 22.59 7.13 15.51
N LYS A 295 22.71 8.03 16.48
CA LYS A 295 22.88 7.66 17.90
C LYS A 295 21.56 7.74 18.65
N GLN A 296 20.73 8.72 18.32
CA GLN A 296 19.50 9.03 19.06
C GLN A 296 18.28 8.25 18.58
N VAL A 297 18.25 7.76 17.33
CA VAL A 297 17.03 7.17 16.75
C VAL A 297 17.34 5.91 15.93
N THR A 298 16.60 4.83 16.14
CA THR A 298 16.66 3.67 15.24
C THR A 298 15.88 3.98 13.96
N TRP A 299 16.52 3.85 12.80
CA TRP A 299 15.93 4.17 11.50
C TRP A 299 15.62 2.89 10.73
N ILE A 300 14.40 2.80 10.20
CA ILE A 300 14.00 1.77 9.25
C ILE A 300 13.51 2.49 8.00
N ILE A 301 14.26 2.43 6.91
CA ILE A 301 13.85 2.97 5.61
C ILE A 301 13.50 1.80 4.70
N ILE A 302 12.31 1.78 4.12
CA ILE A 302 11.85 0.64 3.33
C ILE A 302 10.96 1.08 2.17
N GLY A 303 11.00 0.34 1.06
CA GLY A 303 9.98 0.43 0.02
C GLY A 303 8.68 -0.26 0.41
N ASP A 304 7.52 0.20 -0.07
CA ASP A 304 6.27 -0.54 0.10
C ASP A 304 6.15 -1.69 -0.92
N SER A 305 6.35 -1.38 -2.20
CA SER A 305 6.24 -2.29 -3.35
C SER A 305 7.31 -1.98 -4.41
N GLY A 306 7.54 -2.95 -5.31
CA GLY A 306 8.23 -2.70 -6.56
C GLY A 306 7.23 -2.36 -7.68
N GLN A 307 7.74 -1.91 -8.82
CA GLN A 307 6.93 -1.73 -10.03
C GLN A 307 7.61 -2.35 -11.24
N THR A 308 6.79 -2.91 -12.12
CA THR A 308 7.25 -3.54 -13.35
C THR A 308 7.05 -2.62 -14.53
N ALA A 309 8.08 -2.54 -15.38
CA ALA A 309 8.03 -1.75 -16.61
C ALA A 309 6.94 -2.27 -17.55
N MET A 310 6.22 -1.35 -18.18
CA MET A 310 5.28 -1.69 -19.26
C MET A 310 6.03 -2.09 -20.53
N THR A 311 5.43 -2.97 -21.34
CA THR A 311 5.95 -3.32 -22.66
C THR A 311 6.10 -2.08 -23.55
N SER A 312 7.06 -2.07 -24.48
CA SER A 312 7.19 -0.99 -25.46
C SER A 312 6.04 -0.98 -26.48
N ASP A 313 5.38 -2.12 -26.71
CA ASP A 313 4.24 -2.22 -27.61
C ASP A 313 2.95 -1.72 -26.96
N ARG A 314 2.63 -0.45 -27.21
CA ARG A 314 1.45 0.22 -26.67
C ARG A 314 0.12 -0.42 -27.06
N SER A 315 0.07 -1.19 -28.16
CA SER A 315 -1.17 -1.84 -28.60
C SER A 315 -1.54 -3.06 -27.76
N GLN A 316 -0.56 -3.65 -27.07
CA GLN A 316 -0.71 -4.90 -26.32
C GLN A 316 -0.63 -4.71 -24.80
N MET A 317 -0.36 -3.50 -24.31
CA MET A 317 -0.13 -3.21 -22.88
C MET A 317 -1.25 -3.66 -21.95
N TYR A 318 -2.50 -3.63 -22.42
CA TYR A 318 -3.67 -3.77 -21.57
C TYR A 318 -4.43 -5.06 -21.86
N VAL A 319 -4.77 -5.79 -20.80
CA VAL A 319 -5.71 -6.91 -20.80
C VAL A 319 -7.07 -6.39 -20.34
N ASP A 320 -8.02 -6.23 -21.26
CA ASP A 320 -9.37 -5.77 -20.94
C ASP A 320 -10.23 -6.95 -20.47
N LEU A 321 -10.50 -6.99 -19.16
CA LEU A 321 -11.26 -8.08 -18.56
C LEU A 321 -12.75 -8.05 -18.97
N ARG A 322 -13.32 -6.89 -19.31
CA ARG A 322 -14.70 -6.83 -19.80
C ARG A 322 -14.81 -7.39 -21.21
N GLN A 323 -13.81 -7.14 -22.05
CA GLN A 323 -13.74 -7.75 -23.38
C GLN A 323 -13.50 -9.27 -23.28
N LEU A 324 -12.57 -9.71 -22.43
CA LEU A 324 -12.26 -11.12 -22.24
C LEU A 324 -13.46 -11.93 -21.72
N LEU A 325 -14.28 -11.31 -20.86
CA LEU A 325 -15.45 -11.91 -20.21
C LEU A 325 -16.77 -11.41 -20.81
N GLN A 326 -16.78 -10.91 -22.05
CA GLN A 326 -17.93 -10.25 -22.68
C GLN A 326 -19.19 -11.12 -22.81
N ARG A 327 -19.06 -12.45 -22.67
CA ARG A 327 -20.20 -13.38 -22.69
C ARG A 327 -21.07 -13.30 -21.44
N TYR A 328 -20.55 -12.72 -20.35
CA TYR A 328 -21.20 -12.63 -19.06
C TYR A 328 -21.72 -11.22 -18.81
N THR A 329 -22.82 -11.11 -18.07
CA THR A 329 -23.29 -9.81 -17.56
C THR A 329 -22.39 -9.33 -16.42
N ILE A 330 -21.59 -8.30 -16.65
CA ILE A 330 -20.66 -7.75 -15.67
C ILE A 330 -21.20 -6.46 -15.07
N MET A 331 -21.28 -6.41 -13.73
CA MET A 331 -21.73 -5.23 -12.99
C MET A 331 -21.02 -3.95 -13.48
N PRO A 332 -21.75 -2.86 -13.77
CA PRO A 332 -21.14 -1.60 -14.15
C PRO A 332 -20.55 -0.88 -12.93
N LEU A 333 -19.40 -0.21 -13.11
CA LEU A 333 -18.63 0.40 -12.03
C LEU A 333 -19.41 1.46 -11.24
N LYS A 334 -20.35 2.17 -11.89
CA LYS A 334 -21.19 3.17 -11.23
C LYS A 334 -22.02 2.61 -10.05
N ARG A 335 -22.20 1.28 -10.00
CA ARG A 335 -22.88 0.58 -8.90
C ARG A 335 -21.86 -0.13 -8.01
N SER A 336 -22.15 -0.15 -6.71
CA SER A 336 -21.35 -0.94 -5.76
C SER A 336 -21.99 -2.29 -5.40
N GLN A 337 -23.28 -2.47 -5.65
CA GLN A 337 -24.00 -3.70 -5.35
C GLN A 337 -24.48 -4.36 -6.65
N PRO A 338 -24.34 -5.69 -6.79
CA PRO A 338 -24.84 -6.45 -7.94
C PRO A 338 -26.37 -6.53 -7.90
N LEU A 339 -26.99 -6.58 -9.08
CA LEU A 339 -28.40 -6.92 -9.28
C LEU A 339 -28.50 -8.42 -9.62
N PRO A 340 -29.69 -9.03 -9.55
CA PRO A 340 -29.88 -10.46 -9.84
C PRO A 340 -29.39 -10.89 -11.23
N GLU A 341 -29.43 -10.01 -12.22
CA GLU A 341 -28.95 -10.27 -13.59
C GLU A 341 -27.43 -10.15 -13.76
N ASP A 342 -26.72 -9.55 -12.80
CA ASP A 342 -25.26 -9.46 -12.87
C ASP A 342 -24.65 -10.80 -12.50
N GLN A 343 -23.89 -11.34 -13.44
CA GLN A 343 -23.24 -12.64 -13.30
C GLN A 343 -21.86 -12.52 -12.67
N LEU A 344 -21.14 -11.43 -12.95
CA LEU A 344 -19.77 -11.21 -12.47
C LEU A 344 -19.59 -9.81 -11.88
N VAL A 345 -18.71 -9.72 -10.87
CA VAL A 345 -18.14 -8.46 -10.38
C VAL A 345 -16.63 -8.48 -10.58
N LEU A 346 -16.10 -7.44 -11.22
CA LEU A 346 -14.65 -7.27 -11.44
C LEU A 346 -14.09 -6.24 -10.45
N CYS A 347 -12.98 -6.57 -9.82
CA CYS A 347 -12.21 -5.62 -9.00
C CYS A 347 -10.76 -5.65 -9.45
N VAL A 348 -10.34 -4.60 -10.16
CA VAL A 348 -9.01 -4.51 -10.78
C VAL A 348 -8.08 -3.71 -9.87
N ASN A 349 -6.91 -4.28 -9.58
CA ASN A 349 -5.82 -3.64 -8.86
C ASN A 349 -4.56 -3.74 -9.72
N GLU A 350 -4.59 -3.03 -10.85
CA GLU A 350 -3.49 -2.97 -11.83
C GLU A 350 -3.08 -4.34 -12.39
N ARG A 351 -1.95 -4.91 -11.94
CA ARG A 351 -1.44 -6.21 -12.41
C ARG A 351 -2.10 -7.41 -11.75
N MET A 352 -3.05 -7.19 -10.84
CA MET A 352 -3.91 -8.25 -10.31
C MET A 352 -5.39 -7.87 -10.39
N ALA A 353 -6.29 -8.86 -10.46
CA ALA A 353 -7.73 -8.63 -10.38
C ALA A 353 -8.45 -9.78 -9.66
N TYR A 354 -9.58 -9.45 -9.05
CA TYR A 354 -10.56 -10.41 -8.56
C TYR A 354 -11.74 -10.48 -9.53
N VAL A 355 -12.12 -11.70 -9.89
CA VAL A 355 -13.35 -12.00 -10.64
C VAL A 355 -14.29 -12.76 -9.70
N TYR A 356 -15.30 -12.09 -9.18
CA TYR A 356 -16.29 -12.69 -8.30
C TYR A 356 -17.47 -13.22 -9.10
N ILE A 357 -17.88 -14.45 -8.81
CA ILE A 357 -19.01 -15.12 -9.47
C ILE A 357 -20.26 -14.88 -8.63
N MET A 358 -21.24 -14.17 -9.20
CA MET A 358 -22.52 -13.87 -8.53
C MET A 358 -23.61 -14.87 -8.92
N ASP A 359 -23.54 -15.39 -10.14
CA ASP A 359 -24.48 -16.38 -10.67
C ASP A 359 -23.97 -17.81 -10.40
N ARG A 360 -24.70 -18.54 -9.56
CA ARG A 360 -24.36 -19.90 -9.13
C ARG A 360 -24.41 -20.94 -10.24
N GLN A 361 -24.98 -20.62 -11.41
CA GLN A 361 -24.96 -21.51 -12.56
C GLN A 361 -23.59 -21.55 -13.23
N ILE A 362 -22.76 -20.54 -13.01
CA ILE A 362 -21.44 -20.45 -13.61
C ILE A 362 -20.43 -21.17 -12.71
N THR A 363 -19.71 -22.13 -13.29
CA THR A 363 -18.67 -22.87 -12.58
C THR A 363 -17.32 -22.15 -12.68
N LYS A 364 -16.48 -22.27 -11.64
CA LYS A 364 -15.10 -21.73 -11.66
C LYS A 364 -14.31 -22.28 -12.84
N GLN A 365 -14.49 -23.57 -13.14
CA GLN A 365 -13.81 -24.28 -14.22
C GLN A 365 -14.15 -23.69 -15.60
N GLU A 366 -15.42 -23.30 -15.84
CA GLU A 366 -15.83 -22.64 -17.08
C GLU A 366 -15.14 -21.27 -17.26
N LEU A 367 -15.10 -20.45 -16.20
CA LEU A 367 -14.38 -19.18 -16.23
C LEU A 367 -12.88 -19.39 -16.43
N VAL A 368 -12.25 -20.32 -15.72
CA VAL A 368 -10.82 -20.62 -15.86
C VAL A 368 -10.50 -21.04 -17.31
N HIS A 369 -11.33 -21.89 -17.92
CA HIS A 369 -11.16 -22.29 -19.33
C HIS A 369 -11.18 -21.09 -20.29
N THR A 370 -12.02 -20.10 -19.99
CA THR A 370 -12.12 -18.84 -20.74
C THR A 370 -10.88 -17.98 -20.56
N LEU A 371 -10.49 -17.75 -19.31
CA LEU A 371 -9.39 -16.88 -18.92
C LEU A 371 -8.06 -17.40 -19.49
N LYS A 372 -7.85 -18.73 -19.50
CA LYS A 372 -6.64 -19.36 -20.04
C LYS A 372 -6.37 -19.12 -21.53
N GLN A 373 -7.37 -18.67 -22.29
CA GLN A 373 -7.17 -18.31 -23.69
C GLN A 373 -6.36 -17.01 -23.81
N GLU A 374 -6.40 -16.15 -22.80
CA GLU A 374 -5.55 -14.96 -22.75
C GLU A 374 -4.15 -15.35 -22.27
N LYS A 375 -3.21 -15.40 -23.21
CA LYS A 375 -1.82 -15.77 -22.94
C LYS A 375 -1.14 -14.81 -21.97
N ARG A 376 -1.54 -13.54 -21.90
CA ARG A 376 -0.92 -12.55 -20.99
C ARG A 376 -1.29 -12.75 -19.51
N LEU A 377 -2.29 -13.57 -19.20
CA LEU A 377 -2.59 -13.94 -17.81
C LEU A 377 -1.51 -14.88 -17.28
N ASP A 378 -0.92 -14.47 -16.17
CA ASP A 378 0.22 -15.11 -15.53
C ASP A 378 -0.25 -16.23 -14.60
N ILE A 379 -0.89 -15.86 -13.49
CA ILE A 379 -1.50 -16.77 -12.52
C ILE A 379 -3.02 -16.62 -12.61
N ILE A 380 -3.72 -17.75 -12.77
CA ILE A 380 -5.17 -17.87 -12.65
C ILE A 380 -5.43 -18.84 -11.51
N ALA A 381 -5.93 -18.33 -10.38
CA ALA A 381 -6.03 -19.11 -9.15
C ALA A 381 -7.42 -19.05 -8.52
N TRP A 382 -7.86 -20.16 -7.94
CA TRP A 382 -9.12 -20.27 -7.22
C TRP A 382 -9.02 -21.31 -6.10
N LYS A 383 -9.96 -21.24 -5.14
CA LYS A 383 -10.06 -22.20 -4.04
C LYS A 383 -11.26 -23.14 -4.23
N GLU A 384 -11.05 -24.43 -4.01
CA GLU A 384 -12.07 -25.50 -4.06
C GLU A 384 -11.67 -26.61 -3.07
N ASP A 385 -12.60 -27.08 -2.24
CA ASP A 385 -12.38 -28.16 -1.26
C ASP A 385 -11.11 -28.01 -0.39
N SER A 386 -10.84 -26.81 0.13
CA SER A 386 -9.62 -26.43 0.88
C SER A 386 -8.30 -26.38 0.08
N TRP A 387 -8.32 -26.76 -1.20
CA TRP A 387 -7.18 -26.65 -2.10
C TRP A 387 -7.22 -25.34 -2.86
N ILE A 388 -6.05 -24.74 -3.04
CA ILE A 388 -5.84 -23.63 -3.97
C ILE A 388 -5.30 -24.24 -5.24
N HIS A 389 -6.01 -24.00 -6.34
CA HIS A 389 -5.62 -24.42 -7.67
C HIS A 389 -5.03 -23.24 -8.42
N VAL A 390 -4.00 -23.52 -9.22
CA VAL A 390 -3.34 -22.55 -10.07
C VAL A 390 -3.19 -23.12 -11.47
N GLU A 391 -3.57 -22.33 -12.45
CA GLU A 391 -3.28 -22.53 -13.87
C GLU A 391 -2.70 -21.22 -14.45
N SER A 392 -2.21 -21.27 -15.69
CA SER A 392 -1.63 -20.13 -16.39
C SER A 392 -2.24 -19.97 -17.78
N GLY A 393 -2.24 -18.73 -18.29
CA GLY A 393 -2.49 -18.47 -19.71
C GLY A 393 -1.31 -18.92 -20.58
N GLN A 394 -0.07 -18.81 -20.08
CA GLN A 394 1.15 -19.09 -20.83
C GLN A 394 1.42 -20.59 -21.02
N GLN A 395 1.30 -21.36 -19.94
CA GLN A 395 1.72 -22.76 -19.88
C GLN A 395 0.59 -23.69 -19.47
N ASN A 396 0.63 -24.90 -20.01
CA ASN A 396 -0.33 -25.96 -19.68
C ASN A 396 0.05 -26.62 -18.36
N GLY A 397 -0.95 -27.15 -17.65
CA GLY A 397 -0.76 -27.83 -16.37
C GLY A 397 -1.69 -27.25 -15.31
N ARG A 398 -1.62 -27.86 -14.12
CA ARG A 398 -2.28 -27.38 -12.91
C ARG A 398 -1.39 -27.66 -11.72
N LEU A 399 -1.31 -26.71 -10.81
CA LEU A 399 -0.77 -26.88 -9.46
C LEU A 399 -1.95 -26.83 -8.50
N SER A 400 -1.93 -27.68 -7.48
CA SER A 400 -2.89 -27.63 -6.38
C SER A 400 -2.13 -27.75 -5.07
N TYR A 401 -2.40 -26.84 -4.14
CA TYR A 401 -1.73 -26.86 -2.84
C TYR A 401 -2.66 -26.46 -1.70
N ARG A 402 -2.24 -26.78 -0.48
CA ARG A 402 -2.86 -26.32 0.78
C ARG A 402 -1.83 -26.28 1.90
N ALA A 403 -2.11 -25.51 2.93
CA ALA A 403 -1.29 -25.43 4.13
C ALA A 403 -1.21 -26.79 4.86
N GLY A 404 -0.08 -27.03 5.53
CA GLY A 404 0.27 -28.31 6.16
C GLY A 404 0.80 -29.33 5.15
N GLY A 405 1.62 -30.27 5.60
CA GLY A 405 2.19 -31.31 4.75
C GLY A 405 3.64 -31.59 5.09
N ASP A 406 4.32 -32.26 4.16
CA ASP A 406 5.70 -32.73 4.28
C ASP A 406 6.71 -31.87 3.49
N HIS A 407 6.24 -30.87 2.74
CA HIS A 407 7.10 -29.91 2.07
C HIS A 407 7.24 -28.65 2.92
N GLU A 408 8.48 -28.21 3.16
CA GLU A 408 8.75 -27.03 3.99
C GLU A 408 9.47 -25.97 3.16
N ASP A 409 8.97 -24.72 3.18
CA ASP A 409 9.58 -23.61 2.45
C ASP A 409 10.70 -22.90 3.22
N ILE A 410 11.35 -21.94 2.55
CA ILE A 410 12.46 -21.15 3.12
C ILE A 410 12.06 -20.31 4.35
N TYR A 411 10.77 -20.19 4.65
CA TYR A 411 10.23 -19.49 5.82
C TYR A 411 9.66 -20.48 6.85
N GLN A 412 10.02 -21.77 6.75
CA GLN A 412 9.59 -22.84 7.66
C GLN A 412 8.07 -23.09 7.66
N GLN A 413 7.37 -22.68 6.59
CA GLN A 413 5.95 -22.99 6.43
C GLN A 413 5.80 -24.36 5.75
N SER A 414 4.82 -25.15 6.19
CA SER A 414 4.57 -26.48 5.63
C SER A 414 3.41 -26.49 4.63
N TRP A 415 3.57 -27.27 3.56
CA TRP A 415 2.65 -27.32 2.42
C TRP A 415 2.50 -28.74 1.88
N THR A 416 1.32 -29.02 1.33
CA THR A 416 1.05 -30.22 0.53
C THR A 416 0.88 -29.76 -0.91
N LEU A 417 1.68 -30.32 -1.83
CA LEU A 417 1.65 -29.97 -3.25
C LEU A 417 1.16 -31.14 -4.12
N ARG A 418 0.44 -30.84 -5.20
CA ARG A 418 0.02 -31.78 -6.24
C ARG A 418 0.08 -31.11 -7.62
N GLY A 419 0.54 -31.83 -8.63
CA GLY A 419 0.66 -31.29 -9.99
C GLY A 419 2.01 -30.60 -10.22
N ASP A 420 2.01 -29.54 -11.03
CA ASP A 420 3.25 -28.93 -11.55
C ASP A 420 3.67 -27.66 -10.76
N PRO A 421 4.68 -27.73 -9.87
CA PRO A 421 5.15 -26.57 -9.12
C PRO A 421 5.82 -25.50 -9.98
N ALA A 422 6.25 -25.81 -11.21
CA ALA A 422 6.86 -24.84 -12.12
C ALA A 422 5.88 -23.72 -12.54
N LEU A 423 4.57 -23.93 -12.38
CA LEU A 423 3.55 -22.91 -12.60
C LEU A 423 3.72 -21.66 -11.73
N LEU A 424 4.37 -21.81 -10.57
CA LEU A 424 4.68 -20.73 -9.65
C LEU A 424 6.19 -20.55 -9.46
N ASP A 425 6.99 -21.04 -10.41
CA ASP A 425 8.46 -21.09 -10.33
C ASP A 425 8.97 -21.63 -8.98
N ILE A 426 8.32 -22.70 -8.51
CA ILE A 426 8.70 -23.41 -7.30
C ILE A 426 9.61 -24.57 -7.67
N ARG A 427 10.75 -24.66 -6.99
CA ARG A 427 11.66 -25.81 -7.06
C ARG A 427 11.56 -26.59 -5.77
N VAL A 428 11.43 -27.91 -5.89
CA VAL A 428 11.47 -28.81 -4.75
C VAL A 428 12.82 -29.52 -4.78
N SER A 429 13.71 -29.15 -3.87
CA SER A 429 15.04 -29.77 -3.73
C SER A 429 14.97 -31.05 -2.87
N GLY A 430 16.07 -31.82 -2.86
CA GLY A 430 16.16 -33.04 -2.06
C GLY A 430 15.83 -32.75 -0.58
N GLN A 431 15.06 -33.64 0.06
CA GLN A 431 14.43 -33.45 1.38
C GLN A 431 13.14 -32.60 1.39
N LYS A 432 12.40 -32.51 0.28
CA LYS A 432 11.08 -31.84 0.20
C LYS A 432 11.12 -30.36 0.60
N ARG A 433 12.24 -29.69 0.30
CA ARG A 433 12.43 -28.26 0.59
C ARG A 433 11.94 -27.43 -0.59
N ILE A 434 11.08 -26.45 -0.32
CA ILE A 434 10.53 -25.53 -1.31
C ILE A 434 11.44 -24.29 -1.40
N GLU A 435 11.91 -24.03 -2.61
CA GLU A 435 12.60 -22.80 -2.98
C GLU A 435 11.72 -21.99 -3.96
N TYR A 436 11.63 -20.69 -3.73
CA TYR A 436 10.87 -19.76 -4.57
C TYR A 436 11.80 -19.06 -5.57
N GLY A 437 11.41 -19.03 -6.85
CA GLY A 437 12.05 -18.21 -7.87
C GLY A 437 11.36 -16.85 -8.03
N ASP A 438 10.78 -16.58 -9.20
CA ASP A 438 10.19 -15.29 -9.57
C ASP A 438 8.94 -14.90 -8.77
N TYR A 439 8.40 -15.79 -7.92
CA TYR A 439 7.23 -15.53 -7.08
C TYR A 439 7.57 -15.79 -5.60
N PRO A 440 8.17 -14.80 -4.89
CA PRO A 440 8.61 -14.99 -3.51
C PRO A 440 7.42 -15.15 -2.55
N ASP A 441 7.50 -16.15 -1.66
CA ASP A 441 6.48 -16.50 -0.66
C ASP A 441 5.08 -16.73 -1.25
N VAL A 442 5.02 -17.22 -2.50
CA VAL A 442 3.78 -17.24 -3.29
C VAL A 442 2.69 -18.11 -2.68
N LEU A 443 3.03 -19.23 -2.04
CA LEU A 443 2.04 -20.12 -1.43
C LEU A 443 1.30 -19.43 -0.27
N ALA A 444 2.03 -18.73 0.60
CA ALA A 444 1.45 -18.00 1.72
C ALA A 444 0.68 -16.76 1.25
N ARG A 445 1.30 -15.96 0.36
CA ARG A 445 0.73 -14.70 -0.14
C ARG A 445 -0.54 -14.92 -0.96
N LEU A 446 -0.56 -15.92 -1.84
CA LEU A 446 -1.76 -16.27 -2.60
C LEU A 446 -2.83 -16.89 -1.71
N ASN A 447 -2.47 -17.76 -0.74
CA ASN A 447 -3.41 -18.25 0.27
C ASN A 447 -4.05 -17.11 1.07
N GLY A 448 -3.28 -16.07 1.39
CA GLY A 448 -3.75 -14.88 2.10
C GLY A 448 -4.93 -14.16 1.43
N VAL A 449 -5.06 -14.22 0.11
CA VAL A 449 -6.17 -13.55 -0.61
C VAL A 449 -7.33 -14.47 -0.99
N MET A 450 -7.18 -15.78 -0.84
CA MET A 450 -8.20 -16.76 -1.24
C MET A 450 -9.44 -16.74 -0.34
N GLU A 451 -9.36 -16.12 0.83
CA GLU A 451 -10.49 -15.87 1.73
C GLU A 451 -11.25 -14.57 1.41
N ALA A 452 -10.93 -13.88 0.30
CA ALA A 452 -11.69 -12.72 -0.14
C ALA A 452 -13.16 -13.07 -0.42
N ALA A 453 -13.41 -14.29 -0.90
CA ALA A 453 -14.73 -14.88 -1.11
C ALA A 453 -14.61 -16.38 -1.41
N ASP A 454 -15.70 -17.14 -1.21
CA ASP A 454 -15.76 -18.54 -1.66
C ASP A 454 -15.74 -18.64 -3.21
N ASP A 455 -16.48 -17.76 -3.87
CA ASP A 455 -16.68 -17.77 -5.33
C ASP A 455 -15.89 -16.65 -6.02
N VAL A 456 -14.56 -16.74 -5.95
CA VAL A 456 -13.63 -15.81 -6.59
C VAL A 456 -12.53 -16.52 -7.37
N ILE A 457 -12.13 -15.91 -8.47
CA ILE A 457 -10.90 -16.22 -9.20
C ILE A 457 -9.96 -15.02 -9.06
N VAL A 458 -8.73 -15.29 -8.64
CA VAL A 458 -7.63 -14.33 -8.52
C VAL A 458 -6.77 -14.42 -9.77
N LEU A 459 -6.54 -13.27 -10.40
CA LEU A 459 -5.74 -13.15 -11.62
C LEU A 459 -4.50 -12.31 -11.35
N THR A 460 -3.38 -12.68 -11.97
CA THR A 460 -2.26 -11.78 -12.24
C THR A 460 -1.97 -11.72 -13.74
N VAL A 461 -1.27 -10.67 -14.18
CA VAL A 461 -0.73 -10.57 -15.55
C VAL A 461 0.79 -10.59 -15.56
N LEU A 462 1.34 -11.09 -16.66
CA LEU A 462 2.78 -11.17 -16.88
C LEU A 462 3.46 -9.81 -16.76
N PRO A 463 4.77 -9.77 -16.44
CA PRO A 463 5.55 -8.55 -16.54
C PRO A 463 5.37 -7.87 -17.91
N GLY A 464 5.21 -6.55 -17.91
CA GLY A 464 4.97 -5.77 -19.13
C GLY A 464 3.51 -5.39 -19.40
N TYR A 465 2.55 -5.97 -18.67
CA TYR A 465 1.12 -5.81 -18.92
C TYR A 465 0.36 -5.33 -17.68
N GLU A 466 -0.78 -4.69 -17.91
CA GLU A 466 -1.72 -4.20 -16.89
C GLU A 466 -3.14 -4.69 -17.20
N MET A 467 -3.92 -5.08 -16.19
CA MET A 467 -5.35 -5.36 -16.39
C MET A 467 -6.17 -4.08 -16.30
N ILE A 468 -7.20 -4.00 -17.14
CA ILE A 468 -8.15 -2.89 -17.13
C ILE A 468 -9.59 -3.40 -17.17
N ALA A 469 -10.50 -2.58 -16.69
CA ALA A 469 -11.94 -2.73 -16.86
C ALA A 469 -12.57 -1.35 -17.14
N GLU A 470 -13.80 -1.13 -16.70
CA GLU A 470 -14.50 0.15 -16.89
C GLU A 470 -13.77 1.27 -16.13
N SER A 471 -13.34 2.31 -16.85
CA SER A 471 -12.72 3.52 -16.29
C SER A 471 -11.44 3.31 -15.47
N SER A 472 -10.82 2.13 -15.50
CA SER A 472 -9.55 1.85 -14.83
C SER A 472 -8.46 2.84 -15.27
N PRO A 473 -7.49 3.15 -14.38
CA PRO A 473 -6.24 3.79 -14.77
C PRO A 473 -5.54 3.03 -15.90
N LYS A 474 -4.66 3.76 -16.59
CA LYS A 474 -3.82 3.19 -17.65
C LYS A 474 -2.42 3.74 -17.47
N HIS A 475 -1.55 2.94 -16.85
CA HIS A 475 -0.18 3.30 -16.62
C HIS A 475 0.66 3.00 -17.86
N LYS A 476 1.59 3.91 -18.18
CA LYS A 476 2.40 3.84 -19.42
C LYS A 476 3.87 3.53 -19.16
N GLY A 477 4.36 3.85 -17.96
CA GLY A 477 5.75 3.62 -17.58
C GLY A 477 5.91 2.32 -16.83
N ALA A 478 5.17 2.18 -15.73
CA ALA A 478 5.21 1.01 -14.87
C ALA A 478 3.87 0.81 -14.13
N CYS A 479 3.62 -0.42 -13.68
CA CYS A 479 2.51 -0.77 -12.79
C CYS A 479 2.93 -1.90 -11.86
N HIS A 480 2.12 -2.18 -10.85
CA HIS A 480 2.38 -3.21 -9.85
C HIS A 480 1.10 -3.97 -9.47
N GLY A 481 1.13 -4.73 -8.39
CA GLY A 481 -0.04 -5.43 -7.85
C GLY A 481 0.07 -6.95 -7.92
N SER A 482 1.04 -7.50 -8.66
CA SER A 482 1.17 -8.95 -8.89
C SER A 482 2.00 -9.67 -7.81
N LEU A 483 2.12 -10.99 -7.94
CA LEU A 483 2.98 -11.84 -7.11
C LEU A 483 4.44 -11.87 -7.58
N HIS A 484 4.72 -11.36 -8.78
CA HIS A 484 6.04 -11.42 -9.39
C HIS A 484 7.07 -10.62 -8.56
N ALA A 485 8.31 -11.09 -8.53
CA ALA A 485 9.41 -10.55 -7.73
C ALA A 485 9.65 -9.05 -7.99
N ALA A 486 9.45 -8.61 -9.24
CA ALA A 486 9.58 -7.21 -9.62
C ALA A 486 8.56 -6.26 -8.93
N ASP A 487 7.39 -6.77 -8.53
CA ASP A 487 6.42 -6.02 -7.73
C ASP A 487 6.59 -6.28 -6.23
N SER A 488 7.18 -7.43 -5.90
CA SER A 488 7.14 -8.01 -4.56
C SER A 488 8.41 -7.79 -3.72
N LEU A 489 9.55 -7.51 -4.34
CA LEU A 489 10.83 -7.33 -3.66
C LEU A 489 11.20 -5.85 -3.54
N VAL A 490 11.44 -5.43 -2.30
CA VAL A 490 11.78 -4.03 -1.97
C VAL A 490 13.05 -3.96 -1.13
N PRO A 491 13.82 -2.85 -1.22
CA PRO A 491 14.97 -2.64 -0.38
C PRO A 491 14.55 -2.15 1.02
N MET A 492 15.36 -2.51 2.02
CA MET A 492 15.29 -2.01 3.39
C MET A 492 16.67 -1.60 3.89
N ILE A 493 16.74 -0.47 4.60
CA ILE A 493 17.92 -0.01 5.33
C ILE A 493 17.55 0.11 6.81
N VAL A 494 18.33 -0.51 7.69
CA VAL A 494 18.15 -0.42 9.15
C VAL A 494 19.41 0.17 9.79
N CYS A 495 19.27 1.28 10.53
CA CYS A 495 20.37 1.91 11.28
C CYS A 495 20.03 1.94 12.77
N GLY A 496 20.99 1.60 13.63
CA GLY A 496 20.80 1.60 15.09
C GLY A 496 20.98 0.22 15.73
N PRO A 497 20.05 -0.74 15.51
CA PRO A 497 20.14 -2.06 16.10
C PRO A 497 21.22 -2.91 15.41
N LYS A 498 21.81 -3.83 16.19
CA LYS A 498 22.75 -4.84 15.66
C LYS A 498 22.02 -6.02 15.04
N GLU A 499 20.83 -6.33 15.55
CA GLU A 499 20.03 -7.48 15.13
C GLU A 499 19.14 -7.16 13.92
N LYS A 500 19.00 -8.14 13.04
CA LYS A 500 18.17 -8.06 11.83
C LYS A 500 16.90 -8.90 12.05
N PRO A 501 15.80 -8.62 11.31
CA PRO A 501 14.69 -9.56 11.24
C PRO A 501 15.19 -10.94 10.79
N GLU A 502 14.70 -12.01 11.41
CA GLU A 502 15.07 -13.38 11.04
C GLU A 502 14.66 -13.70 9.61
N CYS A 503 13.45 -13.28 9.22
CA CYS A 503 12.89 -13.43 7.88
C CYS A 503 12.74 -12.06 7.22
N LEU A 504 13.16 -11.94 5.95
CA LEU A 504 13.05 -10.72 5.17
C LEU A 504 11.68 -10.60 4.49
N ARG A 505 10.61 -10.56 5.30
CA ARG A 505 9.24 -10.29 4.84
C ARG A 505 8.62 -9.16 5.65
N GLN A 506 7.85 -8.30 5.01
CA GLN A 506 7.20 -7.18 5.69
C GLN A 506 6.20 -7.63 6.77
N ILE A 507 5.61 -8.82 6.61
CA ILE A 507 4.71 -9.40 7.63
C ILE A 507 5.42 -9.66 8.96
N ASP A 508 6.73 -9.95 8.94
CA ASP A 508 7.51 -10.26 10.15
C ASP A 508 7.99 -8.98 10.87
N LEU A 509 7.88 -7.80 10.23
CA LEU A 509 8.44 -6.56 10.77
C LEU A 509 7.74 -6.08 12.04
N LYS A 510 6.41 -6.26 12.17
CA LYS A 510 5.69 -5.86 13.39
C LYS A 510 6.33 -6.52 14.61
N GLU A 511 6.48 -7.84 14.57
CA GLU A 511 6.98 -8.62 15.71
C GLU A 511 8.45 -8.25 16.01
N TRP A 512 9.28 -8.13 14.97
CA TRP A 512 10.66 -7.68 15.15
C TRP A 512 10.74 -6.28 15.78
N ILE A 513 9.95 -5.29 15.32
CA ILE A 513 9.94 -3.94 15.90
C ILE A 513 9.50 -3.99 17.37
N LEU A 514 8.48 -4.79 17.71
CA LEU A 514 8.03 -4.94 19.10
C LEU A 514 9.14 -5.52 19.99
N GLN A 515 9.93 -6.47 19.49
CA GLN A 515 11.09 -7.00 20.21
C GLN A 515 12.16 -5.94 20.43
N GLN A 516 12.46 -5.13 19.39
CA GLN A 516 13.43 -4.03 19.51
C GLN A 516 13.00 -2.97 20.54
N ILE A 517 11.69 -2.67 20.64
CA ILE A 517 11.17 -1.73 21.65
C ILE A 517 11.29 -2.32 23.05
N LYS A 518 11.01 -3.61 23.25
CA LYS A 518 11.07 -4.28 24.56
C LYS A 518 12.50 -4.49 25.08
N GLN A 519 13.48 -4.60 24.19
CA GLN A 519 14.89 -4.78 24.54
C GLN A 519 15.61 -3.46 24.86
N ALA A 520 14.98 -2.30 24.61
CA ALA A 520 15.58 -0.98 24.75
C ALA A 520 15.47 -0.36 26.16
#